data_AF-C5E8U6-F1
#
_entry.id   AF-C5E8U6-F1
#
_cell.length_a   1.000
_cell.length_b   1.000
_cell.length_c   1.000
_cell.angle_alpha   90.00
_cell.angle_beta   90.00
_cell.angle_gamma   90.00
#
_symmetry.space_group_name_H-M   'P 1'
#
loop_
_entity.id
_entity.type
_entity.pdbx_description
1 polymer ?
#
loop_
_entity_poly.entity_id
_entity_poly.type
_entity_poly.pdbx_seq_one_letter_code
_entity_poly.pdbx_strand_id
1 'polypeptide(L)' 'MLSFLLAARFGGTPWAWRHEASELDWGTGMRLLQDEIEHMEEVDRG' A
#
# COMPACT_ATOMS: atom_id res chain seq x y z
N MET A 1 4.32 -4.40 -5.62
CA MET A 1 4.54 -3.50 -4.47
C MET A 1 3.28 -3.40 -3.61
N LEU A 2 2.14 -2.97 -4.17
CA LEU A 2 0.86 -2.83 -3.43
C LEU A 2 0.41 -4.08 -2.67
N SER A 3 0.53 -5.27 -3.26
CA SER A 3 0.17 -6.52 -2.55
C SER A 3 1.01 -6.78 -1.29
N PHE A 4 2.26 -6.32 -1.24
CA PHE A 4 3.09 -6.41 -0.04
C PHE A 4 2.69 -5.34 0.99
N LEU A 5 2.38 -4.13 0.53
CA LEU A 5 1.88 -3.05 1.38
C LEU A 5 0.55 -3.43 2.06
N LEU A 6 -0.40 -3.94 1.29
CA LEU A 6 -1.69 -4.41 1.81
C LEU A 6 -1.50 -5.59 2.78
N ALA A 7 -0.62 -6.54 2.47
CA ALA A 7 -0.30 -7.64 3.37
C ALA A 7 0.31 -7.14 4.69
N ALA A 8 1.23 -6.17 4.62
CA ALA A 8 1.85 -5.59 5.81
C ALA A 8 0.84 -4.81 6.67
N ARG A 9 -0.14 -4.13 6.04
CA ARG A 9 -1.07 -3.25 6.74
C ARG A 9 -2.34 -3.93 7.24
N PHE A 10 -2.85 -4.90 6.49
CA PHE A 10 -4.15 -5.54 6.72
C PHE A 10 -4.06 -7.06 6.93
N GLY A 11 -2.86 -7.64 6.82
CA GLY A 11 -2.64 -9.08 6.98
C GLY A 11 -2.85 -9.87 5.69
N GLY A 12 -2.78 -11.21 5.79
CA GLY A 12 -2.78 -12.11 4.64
C GLY A 12 -1.42 -12.21 3.97
N THR A 13 -1.36 -12.85 2.80
CA THR A 13 -0.12 -12.98 2.03
C THR A 13 -0.15 -12.08 0.79
N PRO A 14 1.00 -11.59 0.32
CA PRO A 14 1.05 -10.84 -0.95
C PRO A 14 0.50 -11.65 -2.13
N TRP A 15 0.58 -12.99 -2.08
CA TRP A 15 0.01 -13.87 -3.10
C TRP A 15 -1.52 -13.86 -3.09
N ALA A 16 -2.15 -13.91 -1.92
CA ALA A 16 -3.61 -13.82 -1.79
C ALA A 16 -4.13 -12.47 -2.33
N TRP A 17 -3.51 -11.36 -1.92
CA TRP A 17 -3.88 -10.03 -2.44
C TRP A 17 -3.76 -9.92 -3.96
N ARG A 18 -2.80 -10.59 -4.60
CA ARG A 18 -2.71 -10.58 -6.07
C ARG A 18 -3.88 -11.28 -6.77
N HIS A 19 -4.55 -12.21 -6.11
CA HIS A 19 -5.62 -13.03 -6.71
C HIS A 19 -7.02 -12.56 -6.29
N GLU A 20 -7.15 -12.04 -5.07
CA GLU A 20 -8.45 -11.84 -4.42
C GLU A 20 -8.82 -10.36 -4.25
N ALA A 21 -7.85 -9.44 -4.36
CA ALA A 21 -8.10 -8.02 -4.17
C ALA A 21 -9.03 -7.43 -5.23
N SER A 22 -9.97 -6.63 -4.77
CA SER A 22 -10.83 -5.80 -5.60
C SER A 22 -10.16 -4.48 -6.00
N GLU A 23 -10.78 -3.76 -6.93
CA GLU A 23 -10.35 -2.41 -7.30
C GLU A 23 -10.33 -1.43 -6.10
N LEU A 24 -11.23 -1.61 -5.13
CA LEU A 24 -11.25 -0.78 -3.92
C LEU A 24 -10.05 -1.05 -3.01
N ASP A 25 -9.62 -2.32 -2.92
CA ASP A 25 -8.42 -2.69 -2.18
C ASP A 25 -7.17 -2.08 -2.82
N TRP A 26 -7.11 -2.10 -4.16
CA TRP A 26 -6.02 -1.45 -4.89
C TRP A 26 -6.03 0.07 -4.73
N GLY A 27 -7.21 0.71 -4.77
CA GLY A 27 -7.35 2.13 -4.49
C GLY A 27 -6.85 2.51 -3.09
N THR A 28 -7.14 1.67 -2.09
CA THR A 28 -6.64 1.84 -0.72
C THR A 28 -5.11 1.72 -0.68
N GLY A 29 -4.55 0.71 -1.36
CA GLY A 29 -3.10 0.53 -1.44
C GLY A 29 -2.39 1.71 -2.12
N MET A 30 -2.96 2.26 -3.19
CA MET A 30 -2.39 3.42 -3.89
C MET A 30 -2.39 4.67 -3.01
N ARG A 31 -3.49 4.91 -2.26
CA ARG A 31 -3.60 6.01 -1.31
C ARG A 31 -2.52 5.91 -0.23
N LEU A 32 -2.36 4.73 0.38
CA LEU A 32 -1.34 4.49 1.40
C LEU A 32 0.07 4.72 0.87
N LEU A 33 0.37 4.24 -0.35
CA LEU A 33 1.67 4.45 -0.98
C LEU A 33 1.96 5.94 -1.23
N GLN A 34 0.95 6.69 -1.67
CA GLN A 34 1.09 8.13 -1.89
C GLN A 34 1.35 8.87 -0.58
N ASP A 35 0.61 8.56 0.48
CA ASP A 35 0.80 9.15 1.80
C ASP A 35 2.22 8.83 2.35
N GLU A 36 2.75 7.62 2.12
CA GLU A 36 4.13 7.26 2.50
C GLU A 36 5.19 8.06 1.73
N ILE A 37 5.00 8.27 0.43
CA ILE A 37 5.91 9.07 -0.40
C ILE A 37 5.92 10.52 0.08
N GLU A 38 4.74 11.12 0.28
CA GLU A 38 4.61 12.50 0.78
C GLU A 38 5.31 12.67 2.13
N HIS A 39 5.13 11.71 3.05
CA HIS A 39 5.79 11.73 4.35
C HIS A 39 7.32 11.64 4.24
N MET A 40 7.84 10.79 3.34
CA MET A 40 9.28 10.70 3.10
C MET A 40 9.86 12.00 2.53
N GLU A 41 9.14 12.65 1.62
CA GLU A 41 9.54 13.96 1.06
C GLU A 41 9.47 15.10 2.10
N GLU A 42 8.57 15.03 3.07
CA GLU A 42 8.56 15.98 4.20
C GLU A 42 9.76 15.78 5.12
N VAL A 43 10.11 14.53 5.43
CA VAL A 43 11.27 14.19 6.26
C VAL A 43 12.58 14.60 5.59
N ASP A 44 12.72 14.42 4.27
CA ASP A 44 13.93 14.82 3.53
C ASP A 44 14.11 16.35 3.44
N ARG A 45 13.01 17.11 3.51
CA ARG A 45 13.03 18.58 3.42
C ARG A 45 13.23 19.30 4.76
N GLY A 46 13.18 18.58 5.89
CA GLY A 46 13.34 19.13 7.25
C GLY A 46 14.76 18.99 7.78
#